data_AF-A0A7W5FKA8-F1
#
_entry.id   AF-A0A7W5FKA8-F1
#
_cell.length_a   1.000
_cell.length_b   1.000
_cell.length_c   1.000
_cell.angle_alpha   90.00
_cell.angle_beta   90.00
_cell.angle_gamma   90.00
#
_symmetry.space_group_name_H-M   'P 1'
#
loop_
_entity.id
_entity.type
_entity.pdbx_description
1 polymer ?
#
loop_
_entity_poly.entity_id
_entity_poly.type
_entity_poly.pdbx_seq_one_letter_code
_entity_poly.pdbx_strand_id
1 'polypeptide(L)'
;MTVTETSTAVSPSTTARATAPVDSAAELLAAMAAMPVGHPSRASLRDRAIEAWLPLARHLAHRYSGRGEPTDDLIQTATVGLIKAV
;
A
#
# COMPACT_ATOMS: atom_id res chain seq x y z
N MET A 1 -24.43 -5.57 49.61
CA MET A 1 -23.67 -4.40 49.15
C MET A 1 -22.47 -4.93 48.39
N THR A 2 -22.63 -5.15 47.07
CA THR A 2 -21.61 -5.72 46.18
C THR A 2 -20.71 -4.61 45.67
N VAL A 3 -19.42 -4.65 46.00
CA VAL A 3 -18.41 -3.76 45.43
C VAL A 3 -17.97 -4.30 44.07
N THR A 4 -18.11 -3.46 43.05
CA THR A 4 -17.76 -3.73 41.65
C THR A 4 -16.26 -3.50 41.41
N GLU A 5 -15.55 -4.51 40.91
CA GLU A 5 -14.22 -4.38 40.30
C GLU A 5 -14.31 -3.60 38.98
N THR A 6 -13.45 -2.60 38.79
CA THR A 6 -13.25 -1.93 37.49
C THR A 6 -11.84 -2.27 37.02
N SER A 7 -11.72 -3.29 36.18
CA SER A 7 -10.48 -3.68 35.51
C SER A 7 -10.35 -2.89 34.22
N THR A 8 -9.49 -1.87 34.23
CA THR A 8 -9.15 -1.06 33.04
C THR A 8 -8.22 -1.88 32.13
N ALA A 9 -8.77 -2.36 31.02
CA ALA A 9 -7.99 -2.98 29.96
C ALA A 9 -7.19 -1.90 29.20
N VAL A 10 -5.86 -1.93 29.36
CA VAL A 10 -4.91 -1.19 28.52
C VAL A 10 -4.93 -1.83 27.13
N SER A 11 -5.42 -1.09 26.14
CA SER A 11 -5.28 -1.46 24.72
C SER A 11 -3.88 -1.07 24.23
N PRO A 12 -3.07 -2.01 23.72
CA PRO A 12 -1.82 -1.65 23.08
C PRO A 12 -2.11 -1.02 21.72
N SER A 13 -1.99 0.31 21.63
CA SER A 13 -1.94 1.02 20.36
C SER A 13 -0.87 0.38 19.48
N THR A 14 -1.31 -0.27 18.40
CA THR A 14 -0.45 -0.96 17.44
C THR A 14 0.59 0.03 16.92
N THR A 15 1.82 -0.18 17.38
CA THR A 15 3.01 0.49 16.90
C THR A 15 3.10 0.22 15.39
N ALA A 16 2.89 1.26 14.59
CA ALA A 16 3.25 1.25 13.17
C ALA A 16 4.76 1.02 13.11
N ARG A 17 5.13 -0.26 12.99
CA ARG A 17 6.50 -0.75 12.88
C ARG A 17 7.09 -0.11 11.63
N ALA A 18 7.94 0.90 11.81
CA ALA A 18 8.80 1.41 10.75
C ALA A 18 9.76 0.29 10.34
N THR A 19 9.42 -0.42 9.26
CA THR A 19 10.15 -1.58 8.72
C THR A 19 11.23 -1.11 7.76
N ALA A 20 12.49 -1.02 8.23
CA ALA A 20 13.72 -0.88 7.42
C ALA A 20 13.74 0.29 6.40
N PRO A 21 14.86 0.67 5.77
CA PRO A 21 14.79 1.51 4.58
C PRO A 21 14.35 0.59 3.43
N VAL A 22 13.03 0.36 3.33
CA VAL A 22 12.41 0.01 2.05
C VAL A 22 12.63 1.21 1.14
N ASP A 23 13.33 1.01 0.02
CA ASP A 23 13.40 2.03 -1.04
C ASP A 23 11.98 2.57 -1.25
N SER A 24 11.80 3.88 -1.15
CA SER A 24 10.47 4.45 -1.35
C SER A 24 9.98 4.10 -2.75
N ALA A 25 8.67 3.97 -2.93
CA ALA A 25 8.11 3.64 -4.24
C ALA A 25 8.55 4.65 -5.33
N ALA A 26 8.82 5.90 -4.95
CA ALA A 26 9.41 6.91 -5.81
C ALA A 26 10.90 6.67 -6.14
N GLU A 27 11.70 6.22 -5.18
CA GLU A 27 13.11 5.85 -5.40
C GLU A 27 13.24 4.67 -6.36
N LEU A 28 12.37 3.67 -6.25
CA LEU A 28 12.34 2.52 -7.18
C LEU A 28 12.04 2.96 -8.63
N LEU A 29 11.08 3.87 -8.80
CA LEU A 29 10.78 4.46 -10.12
C LEU A 29 11.96 5.28 -10.65
N ALA A 30 12.60 6.09 -9.80
CA ALA A 30 13.78 6.87 -10.19
C ALA A 30 14.95 5.97 -10.61
N ALA A 31 15.21 4.90 -9.85
CA ALA A 31 16.21 3.91 -10.19
C ALA A 31 15.90 3.21 -11.53
N MET A 32 14.64 2.85 -11.76
CA MET A 32 14.20 2.28 -13.04
C MET A 32 14.40 3.27 -14.20
N ALA A 33 14.06 4.55 -14.01
CA ALA A 33 14.18 5.59 -15.02
C ALA A 33 15.66 5.84 -15.41
N ALA A 34 16.58 5.74 -14.46
CA ALA A 34 18.02 5.91 -14.68
C ALA A 34 18.68 4.79 -15.51
N MET A 35 18.04 3.63 -15.66
CA MET A 35 18.59 2.49 -16.42
C MET A 35 18.41 2.63 -17.94
N PRO A 36 19.23 1.97 -18.78
CA PRO A 36 18.98 1.90 -20.23
C PRO A 36 17.69 1.15 -20.59
N VAL A 37 17.09 1.48 -21.73
CA VAL A 37 15.93 0.72 -22.26
C VAL A 37 16.36 -0.70 -22.57
N GLY A 38 15.58 -1.68 -22.12
CA GLY A 38 15.91 -3.11 -22.23
C GLY A 38 16.84 -3.66 -21.16
N HIS A 39 17.32 -2.87 -20.20
CA HIS A 39 18.14 -3.39 -19.11
C HIS A 39 17.35 -4.44 -18.28
N PRO A 40 17.91 -5.63 -18.01
CA PRO A 40 17.16 -6.74 -17.40
C PRO A 40 16.59 -6.40 -16.01
N SER A 41 17.29 -5.56 -15.24
CA SER A 41 16.82 -5.15 -13.90
C SER A 41 15.60 -4.23 -13.91
N ARG A 42 15.20 -3.64 -15.06
CA ARG A 42 14.02 -2.77 -15.12
C ARG A 42 12.74 -3.51 -14.76
N ALA A 43 12.61 -4.78 -15.14
CA ALA A 43 11.43 -5.59 -14.81
C ALA A 43 11.26 -5.73 -13.29
N SER A 44 12.33 -6.11 -12.59
CA SER A 44 12.31 -6.25 -11.12
C SER A 44 12.05 -4.92 -10.41
N LEU A 45 12.63 -3.82 -10.88
CA LEU A 45 12.37 -2.50 -10.30
C LEU A 45 10.93 -2.05 -10.50
N ARG A 46 10.34 -2.32 -11.68
CA ARG A 46 8.91 -2.08 -11.95
C ARG A 46 8.02 -2.86 -10.99
N ASP A 47 8.27 -4.18 -10.84
CA ASP A 47 7.44 -5.03 -9.99
C ASP A 47 7.51 -4.58 -8.52
N ARG A 48 8.71 -4.27 -8.01
CA ARG A 48 8.90 -3.70 -6.66
C ARG A 48 8.20 -2.35 -6.50
N ALA A 49 8.26 -1.48 -7.51
CA ALA A 49 7.59 -0.18 -7.45
C ALA A 49 6.05 -0.33 -7.40
N ILE A 50 5.49 -1.25 -8.20
CA ILE A 50 4.06 -1.58 -8.17
C ILE A 50 3.67 -2.08 -6.78
N GLU A 51 4.40 -3.06 -6.24
CA GLU A 51 4.13 -3.62 -4.91
C GLU A 51 4.18 -2.55 -3.80
N ALA A 52 5.17 -1.66 -3.86
CA ALA A 52 5.32 -0.57 -2.90
C ALA A 52 4.16 0.45 -2.97
N TRP A 53 3.55 0.64 -4.14
CA TRP A 53 2.39 1.53 -4.31
C TRP A 53 1.03 0.86 -4.07
N LEU A 54 0.95 -0.47 -3.96
CA LEU A 54 -0.32 -1.19 -3.73
C LEU A 54 -1.12 -0.66 -2.52
N PRO A 55 -0.52 -0.35 -1.35
CA PRO A 55 -1.27 0.21 -0.23
C PRO A 55 -1.95 1.54 -0.56
N LEU A 56 -1.31 2.42 -1.34
CA LEU A 56 -1.91 3.68 -1.77
C LEU A 56 -3.07 3.42 -2.74
N ALA A 57 -2.90 2.53 -3.72
CA ALA A 57 -3.97 2.19 -4.65
C ALA A 57 -5.22 1.66 -3.92
N ARG A 58 -5.04 0.79 -2.93
CA ARG A 58 -6.12 0.29 -2.05
C ARG A 58 -6.77 1.43 -1.25
N HIS A 59 -5.96 2.31 -0.66
CA HIS A 59 -6.47 3.48 0.07
C HIS A 59 -7.33 4.39 -0.82
N LEU A 60 -6.88 4.64 -2.06
CA LEU A 60 -7.63 5.43 -3.02
C LEU A 60 -8.94 4.74 -3.44
N ALA A 61 -8.93 3.42 -3.68
CA ALA A 61 -10.14 2.66 -3.99
C ALA A 61 -11.20 2.79 -2.89
N HIS A 62 -10.80 2.67 -1.62
CA HIS A 62 -11.72 2.82 -0.49
C HIS A 62 -12.41 4.19 -0.43
N ARG A 63 -11.73 5.27 -0.88
CA ARG A 63 -12.34 6.62 -0.95
C ARG A 63 -13.54 6.68 -1.90
N TYR A 64 -13.61 5.80 -2.89
CA TYR A 64 -14.70 5.73 -3.87
C TYR A 64 -15.75 4.66 -3.54
N SER A 65 -15.60 3.94 -2.43
CA SER A 65 -16.57 2.94 -1.99
C SER A 65 -17.93 3.55 -1.61
N GLY A 66 -18.98 2.72 -1.56
CA GLY A 66 -20.33 3.14 -1.17
C GLY A 66 -21.12 3.86 -2.27
N ARG A 67 -20.70 3.73 -3.54
CA ARG A 67 -21.33 4.41 -4.70
C ARG A 67 -22.07 3.47 -5.66
N GLY A 68 -22.35 2.24 -5.23
CA GLY A 68 -23.04 1.22 -6.04
C GLY A 68 -22.12 0.17 -6.67
N GLU A 69 -20.80 0.41 -6.69
CA GLU A 69 -19.81 -0.59 -7.11
C GLU A 69 -19.22 -1.36 -5.91
N PRO A 70 -18.97 -2.68 -6.03
CA PRO A 70 -18.26 -3.45 -5.03
C PRO A 70 -16.86 -2.88 -4.75
N THR A 71 -16.47 -2.82 -3.47
CA THR A 71 -15.15 -2.32 -3.07
C THR A 71 -14.01 -3.12 -3.72
N ASP A 72 -14.18 -4.43 -3.91
CA ASP A 72 -13.18 -5.29 -4.52
C ASP A 72 -12.94 -4.93 -6.00
N ASP A 73 -13.99 -4.54 -6.72
CA ASP A 73 -13.89 -4.09 -8.12
C ASP A 73 -13.18 -2.74 -8.22
N LEU A 74 -13.41 -1.85 -7.25
CA LEU A 74 -12.67 -0.58 -7.13
C LEU A 74 -11.18 -0.82 -6.82
N ILE A 75 -10.87 -1.79 -5.94
CA ILE A 75 -9.49 -2.18 -5.63
C ILE A 75 -8.82 -2.78 -6.87
N GLN A 76 -9.51 -3.64 -7.61
CA GLN A 76 -9.00 -4.22 -8.85
C GLN A 76 -8.73 -3.13 -9.89
N THR A 77 -9.68 -2.21 -10.08
CA THR A 77 -9.55 -1.08 -11.01
C THR A 77 -8.37 -0.18 -10.64
N ALA A 78 -8.21 0.16 -9.35
CA ALA A 78 -7.08 0.95 -8.87
C ALA A 78 -5.74 0.21 -9.06
N THR A 79 -5.72 -1.10 -8.85
CA THR A 79 -4.52 -1.94 -9.05
C THR A 79 -4.12 -2.01 -10.52
N VAL A 80 -5.08 -2.21 -11.44
CA VAL A 80 -4.82 -2.16 -12.88
C VAL A 80 -4.35 -0.77 -13.31
N GLY A 81 -4.96 0.29 -12.77
CA GLY A 81 -4.53 1.67 -13.00
C GLY A 81 -3.09 1.91 -12.57
N LEU A 82 -2.70 1.41 -11.40
CA LEU A 82 -1.32 1.46 -10.90
C LEU A 82 -0.35 0.73 -11.84
N ILE A 83 -0.66 -0.52 -12.22
CA ILE A 83 0.20 -1.32 -13.11
C ILE A 83 0.43 -0.63 -14.46
N LYS A 84 -0.59 0.06 -14.99
CA LYS A 84 -0.49 0.79 -16.26
C LYS A 84 0.24 2.13 -16.16
N ALA A 85 0.32 2.71 -14.96
CA ALA A 85 0.96 3.99 -14.72
C ALA A 85 2.48 3.86 -14.52
N VAL A 86 2.95 2.69 -14.09
CA VAL A 86 4.37 2.33 -13.94
C VAL A 86 4.94 1.81 -15.25
#